data_AF-A0A2E7HT35-F1
#
_entry.id   AF-A0A2E7HT35-F1
#
_cell.length_a   1.000
_cell.length_b   1.000
_cell.length_c   1.000
_cell.angle_alpha   90.00
_cell.angle_beta   90.00
_cell.angle_gamma   90.00
#
_symmetry.space_group_name_H-M   'P 1'
#
loop_
_entity.id
_entity.type
_entity.pdbx_description
1 polymer ?
#
loop_
_entity_poly.entity_id
_entity_poly.type
_entity_poly.pdbx_seq_one_letter_code
_entity_poly.pdbx_strand_id
1 'polypeptide(L)'
;MALESGTYIDSLNVANPVSTDALAQADDHLRLIKSTIKATFPNLTGAVTLTHAEINALQGLAGQLSAPSGTRLLLNQSAAPTGWTKVTSENDKALRVVSGSVTTGGSAAFSTAFASYTPAGSVSTTVGGTINSHTLTVNEIPAHEHLLFANVEVNNSGGNATSSTQVPRARGVLGDSSQDHKYQMGSTSTAATLGKSSSVGGGAGHSHGHSLTATSAFTGTAKDLAVQYVDVIIAQKD
;
A
#
# COMPACT_ATOMS: atom_id res chain seq x y z
N MET A 1 -60.31 -55.96 -38.72
CA MET A 1 -59.30 -54.90 -38.93
C MET A 1 -59.30 -54.08 -37.65
N ALA A 2 -58.16 -53.82 -37.01
CA ALA A 2 -58.15 -52.94 -35.84
C ALA A 2 -58.61 -51.54 -36.28
N LEU A 3 -59.65 -51.00 -35.63
CA LEU A 3 -60.22 -49.68 -35.92
C LEU A 3 -59.24 -48.52 -35.66
N GLU A 4 -58.11 -48.81 -35.02
CA GLU A 4 -57.10 -47.84 -34.63
C GLU A 4 -55.73 -48.53 -34.49
N SER A 5 -54.68 -47.82 -34.88
CA SER A 5 -53.28 -48.16 -34.64
C SER A 5 -52.63 -46.91 -34.06
N GLY A 6 -52.06 -47.03 -32.87
CA GLY A 6 -51.50 -45.90 -32.14
C GLY A 6 -50.36 -46.31 -31.23
N THR A 7 -49.35 -45.45 -31.11
CA THR A 7 -48.13 -45.69 -30.30
C THR A 7 -48.12 -44.82 -29.04
N TYR A 8 -48.59 -43.57 -29.12
CA TYR A 8 -48.63 -42.62 -28.01
C TYR A 8 -50.00 -41.92 -27.92
N ILE A 9 -50.21 -41.12 -26.86
CA ILE A 9 -51.51 -40.49 -26.57
C ILE A 9 -52.03 -39.62 -27.73
N ASP A 10 -51.13 -38.97 -28.46
CA ASP A 10 -51.47 -38.14 -29.62
C ASP A 10 -52.14 -38.93 -30.75
N SER A 11 -51.78 -40.20 -30.92
CA SER A 11 -52.36 -41.10 -31.94
C SER A 11 -53.80 -41.53 -31.65
N LEU A 12 -54.32 -41.30 -30.43
CA LEU A 12 -55.70 -41.61 -30.10
C LEU A 12 -56.68 -40.76 -30.93
N ASN A 13 -57.57 -41.44 -31.66
CA ASN A 13 -58.68 -40.81 -32.38
C ASN A 13 -59.95 -40.84 -31.51
N VAL A 14 -60.37 -39.66 -31.07
CA VAL A 14 -61.56 -39.46 -30.23
C VAL A 14 -62.89 -39.73 -30.94
N ALA A 15 -62.88 -39.97 -32.25
CA ALA A 15 -64.05 -40.36 -33.02
C ALA A 15 -64.27 -41.89 -33.05
N ASN A 16 -63.29 -42.69 -32.59
CA ASN A 16 -63.35 -44.15 -32.66
C ASN A 16 -63.54 -44.79 -31.27
N PRO A 17 -64.31 -45.90 -31.16
CA PRO A 17 -65.08 -46.56 -32.21
C PRO A 17 -66.36 -45.81 -32.59
N VAL A 18 -66.85 -46.10 -33.80
CA VAL A 18 -68.12 -45.61 -34.32
C VAL A 18 -69.27 -46.43 -33.73
N SER A 19 -70.33 -45.76 -33.29
CA SER A 19 -71.48 -46.37 -32.63
C SER A 19 -72.42 -47.03 -33.66
N THR A 20 -72.05 -48.23 -34.13
CA THR A 20 -72.75 -48.92 -35.23
C THR A 20 -73.48 -50.19 -34.82
N ASP A 21 -73.29 -50.68 -33.60
CA ASP A 21 -73.93 -51.90 -33.09
C ASP A 21 -74.59 -51.70 -31.72
N ALA A 22 -75.08 -52.79 -31.12
CA ALA A 22 -75.79 -52.77 -29.84
C ALA A 22 -74.90 -52.41 -28.64
N LEU A 23 -73.58 -52.26 -28.81
CA LEU A 23 -72.63 -51.85 -27.76
C LEU A 23 -72.32 -50.34 -27.80
N ALA A 24 -73.10 -49.56 -28.54
CA ALA A 24 -73.05 -48.09 -28.63
C ALA A 24 -72.67 -47.33 -27.34
N GLN A 25 -73.21 -47.73 -26.18
CA GLN A 25 -72.92 -47.09 -24.89
C GLN A 25 -71.46 -47.31 -24.43
N ALA A 26 -70.89 -48.49 -24.71
CA ALA A 26 -69.49 -48.76 -24.45
C ALA A 26 -68.58 -47.92 -25.36
N ASP A 27 -69.00 -47.71 -26.62
CA ASP A 27 -68.28 -46.88 -27.59
C ASP A 27 -68.23 -45.41 -27.15
N ASP A 28 -69.37 -44.88 -26.67
CA ASP A 28 -69.44 -43.52 -26.12
C ASP A 28 -68.51 -43.35 -24.91
N HIS A 29 -68.46 -44.35 -24.02
CA HIS A 29 -67.56 -44.33 -22.86
C HIS A 29 -66.08 -44.32 -23.27
N LEU A 30 -65.70 -45.12 -24.27
CA LEU A 30 -64.33 -45.14 -24.80
C LEU A 30 -63.94 -43.80 -25.45
N ARG A 31 -64.85 -43.16 -26.22
CA ARG A 31 -64.60 -41.82 -26.77
C ARG A 31 -64.44 -40.77 -25.67
N LEU A 32 -65.24 -40.84 -24.61
CA LEU A 32 -65.11 -39.94 -23.46
C LEU A 32 -63.74 -40.07 -22.78
N ILE A 33 -63.26 -41.30 -22.55
CA ILE A 33 -61.93 -41.55 -21.98
C ILE A 33 -60.84 -40.94 -22.87
N LYS A 34 -60.86 -41.22 -24.18
CA LYS A 34 -59.87 -40.69 -25.13
C LYS A 34 -59.86 -39.16 -25.16
N SER A 35 -61.06 -38.56 -25.20
CA SER A 35 -61.22 -37.10 -25.18
C SER A 35 -60.63 -36.49 -23.91
N THR A 36 -60.93 -37.09 -22.75
CA THR A 36 -60.46 -36.60 -21.45
C THR A 36 -58.94 -36.70 -21.33
N ILE A 37 -58.34 -37.80 -21.78
CA ILE A 37 -56.88 -37.97 -21.78
C ILE A 37 -56.20 -36.95 -22.71
N LYS A 38 -56.69 -36.79 -23.95
CA LYS A 38 -56.11 -35.81 -24.89
C LYS A 38 -56.28 -34.36 -24.41
N ALA A 39 -57.38 -34.05 -23.74
CA ALA A 39 -57.59 -32.73 -23.14
C ALA A 39 -56.67 -32.49 -21.92
N THR A 40 -56.33 -33.55 -21.18
CA THR A 40 -55.41 -33.47 -20.02
C THR A 40 -53.95 -33.29 -20.47
N PHE A 41 -53.58 -33.91 -21.59
CA PHE A 41 -52.22 -33.90 -22.13
C PHE A 41 -52.16 -33.34 -23.57
N PRO A 42 -52.58 -32.09 -23.80
CA PRO A 42 -52.78 -31.56 -25.15
C PRO A 42 -51.48 -31.41 -25.96
N ASN A 43 -50.33 -31.34 -25.26
CA ASN A 43 -49.03 -31.07 -25.86
C ASN A 43 -48.07 -32.27 -25.83
N LEU A 44 -48.53 -33.47 -25.44
CA LEU A 44 -47.70 -34.68 -25.45
C LEU A 44 -47.83 -35.41 -26.78
N THR A 45 -46.92 -35.13 -27.71
CA THR A 45 -46.87 -35.69 -29.09
C THR A 45 -45.90 -36.86 -29.25
N GLY A 46 -45.38 -37.41 -28.15
CA GLY A 46 -44.38 -38.49 -28.18
C GLY A 46 -44.30 -39.25 -26.87
N ALA A 47 -43.30 -40.13 -26.76
CA ALA A 47 -43.07 -40.91 -25.55
C ALA A 47 -42.80 -40.00 -24.33
N VAL A 48 -43.46 -40.29 -23.22
CA VAL A 48 -43.02 -39.81 -21.91
C VAL A 48 -41.90 -40.74 -21.45
N THR A 49 -40.65 -40.34 -21.68
CA THR A 49 -39.47 -41.19 -21.38
C THR A 49 -38.96 -41.04 -19.96
N LEU A 50 -39.39 -39.99 -19.25
CA LEU A 50 -39.08 -39.83 -17.84
C LEU A 50 -39.82 -40.90 -17.04
N THR A 51 -39.10 -41.50 -16.10
CA THR A 51 -39.67 -42.41 -15.11
C THR A 51 -40.63 -41.65 -14.19
N HIS A 52 -41.57 -42.37 -13.59
CA HIS A 52 -42.45 -41.78 -12.57
C HIS A 52 -41.66 -41.18 -11.40
N ALA A 53 -40.46 -41.69 -11.08
CA ALA A 53 -39.60 -41.12 -10.05
C ALA A 53 -39.07 -39.73 -10.45
N GLU A 54 -38.64 -39.56 -11.69
CA GLU A 54 -38.19 -38.27 -12.23
C GLU A 54 -39.37 -37.27 -12.35
N ILE A 55 -40.55 -37.74 -12.75
CA ILE A 55 -41.75 -36.90 -12.79
C ILE A 55 -42.17 -36.49 -11.37
N ASN A 56 -42.14 -37.40 -10.41
CA ASN A 56 -42.44 -37.08 -9.01
C ASN A 56 -41.37 -36.19 -8.37
N ALA A 57 -40.16 -36.15 -8.93
CA ALA A 57 -39.10 -35.23 -8.52
C ALA A 57 -39.29 -33.80 -9.09
N LEU A 58 -40.12 -33.62 -10.13
CA LEU A 58 -40.58 -32.32 -10.60
C LEU A 58 -41.62 -31.73 -9.62
N GLN A 59 -41.30 -31.69 -8.33
CA GLN A 59 -42.11 -30.95 -7.36
C GLN A 59 -41.82 -29.46 -7.53
N GLY A 60 -42.81 -28.69 -7.99
CA GLY A 60 -42.79 -27.24 -7.89
C GLY A 60 -42.07 -26.46 -9.00
N LEU A 61 -42.18 -26.91 -10.26
CA LEU A 61 -41.61 -26.23 -11.45
C LEU A 61 -42.18 -24.82 -11.76
N ALA A 62 -42.80 -24.16 -10.79
CA ALA A 62 -42.96 -22.71 -10.79
C ALA A 62 -41.90 -22.06 -9.89
N GLY A 63 -40.64 -22.01 -10.35
CA GLY A 63 -39.65 -21.05 -9.84
C GLY A 63 -38.51 -21.54 -8.95
N GLN A 64 -38.31 -22.84 -8.74
CA GLN A 64 -37.10 -23.31 -8.07
C GLN A 64 -35.98 -23.63 -9.08
N LEU A 65 -34.85 -22.93 -8.95
CA LEU A 65 -33.60 -23.31 -9.60
C LEU A 65 -33.24 -24.74 -9.16
N SER A 66 -33.24 -25.69 -10.09
CA SER A 66 -32.82 -27.07 -9.81
C SER A 66 -31.30 -27.08 -9.60
N ALA A 67 -30.88 -27.15 -8.34
CA ALA A 67 -29.49 -27.23 -7.94
C ALA A 67 -29.33 -28.32 -6.87
N PRO A 68 -28.25 -29.12 -6.89
CA PRO A 68 -27.99 -30.10 -5.84
C PRO A 68 -27.92 -29.45 -4.44
N SER A 69 -28.28 -30.21 -3.41
CA SER A 69 -28.13 -29.78 -2.02
C SER A 69 -26.69 -29.35 -1.73
N GLY A 70 -26.52 -28.25 -1.00
CA GLY A 70 -25.22 -27.65 -0.71
C GLY A 70 -24.72 -26.63 -1.75
N THR A 71 -25.39 -26.50 -2.90
CA THR A 71 -25.13 -25.40 -3.83
C THR A 71 -25.33 -24.06 -3.12
N ARG A 72 -24.49 -23.06 -3.43
CA ARG A 72 -24.56 -21.71 -2.86
C ARG A 72 -24.74 -20.69 -3.99
N LEU A 73 -25.51 -19.63 -3.70
CA LEU A 73 -25.80 -18.54 -4.64
C LEU A 73 -25.54 -17.19 -3.96
N LEU A 74 -25.18 -16.19 -4.76
CA LEU A 74 -25.09 -14.80 -4.34
C LEU A 74 -26.38 -14.09 -4.73
N LEU A 75 -26.99 -13.40 -3.78
CA LEU A 75 -28.32 -12.83 -3.91
C LEU A 75 -28.34 -11.41 -3.33
N ASN A 76 -28.98 -10.46 -4.01
CA ASN A 76 -29.09 -9.08 -3.56
C ASN A 76 -30.40 -8.84 -2.78
N GLN A 77 -30.60 -9.60 -1.70
CA GLN A 77 -31.71 -9.41 -0.76
C GLN A 77 -31.33 -9.86 0.67
N SER A 78 -32.07 -9.36 1.67
CA SER A 78 -31.74 -9.60 3.09
C SER A 78 -32.07 -11.01 3.58
N ALA A 79 -33.15 -11.61 3.07
CA ALA A 79 -33.65 -12.94 3.44
C ALA A 79 -33.41 -13.95 2.30
N ALA A 80 -33.05 -15.19 2.66
CA ALA A 80 -32.94 -16.26 1.68
C ALA A 80 -34.34 -16.62 1.12
N PRO A 81 -34.48 -16.92 -0.18
CA PRO A 81 -35.73 -17.42 -0.75
C PRO A 81 -36.19 -18.72 -0.07
N THR A 82 -37.49 -19.02 -0.12
CA THR A 82 -38.04 -20.28 0.37
C THR A 82 -37.29 -21.47 -0.23
N GLY A 83 -36.87 -22.43 0.62
CA GLY A 83 -36.05 -23.57 0.22
C GLY A 83 -34.54 -23.32 0.25
N TRP A 84 -34.09 -22.09 0.51
CA TRP A 84 -32.68 -21.74 0.68
C TRP A 84 -32.41 -21.27 2.11
N THR A 85 -31.20 -21.52 2.62
CA THR A 85 -30.76 -21.05 3.94
C THR A 85 -29.75 -19.93 3.80
N LYS A 86 -29.91 -18.84 4.55
CA LYS A 86 -28.93 -17.75 4.58
C LYS A 86 -27.65 -18.23 5.28
N VAL A 87 -26.54 -18.18 4.56
CA VAL A 87 -25.21 -18.40 5.14
C VAL A 87 -24.77 -17.12 5.83
N THR A 88 -24.48 -17.20 7.13
CA THR A 88 -24.06 -16.04 7.95
C THR A 88 -22.59 -16.07 8.36
N SER A 89 -21.89 -17.19 8.12
CA SER A 89 -20.46 -17.37 8.46
C SER A 89 -19.50 -16.61 7.55
N GLU A 90 -19.95 -16.24 6.35
CA GLU A 90 -19.14 -15.58 5.31
C GLU A 90 -19.44 -14.08 5.25
N ASN A 91 -19.43 -13.42 6.40
CA ASN A 91 -19.69 -11.98 6.50
C ASN A 91 -18.40 -11.16 6.35
N ASP A 92 -18.48 -10.05 5.60
CA ASP A 92 -17.37 -9.10 5.41
C ASP A 92 -16.08 -9.73 4.83
N LYS A 93 -16.26 -10.61 3.83
CA LYS A 93 -15.18 -11.30 3.11
C LYS A 93 -15.23 -10.99 1.62
N ALA A 94 -14.08 -11.06 0.95
CA ALA A 94 -13.98 -11.06 -0.51
C ALA A 94 -14.32 -12.45 -1.10
N LEU A 95 -14.63 -12.46 -2.41
CA LEU A 95 -14.61 -13.70 -3.20
C LEU A 95 -13.26 -13.83 -3.89
N ARG A 96 -12.64 -15.01 -3.82
CA ARG A 96 -11.39 -15.31 -4.54
C ARG A 96 -11.62 -16.44 -5.52
N VAL A 97 -11.35 -16.21 -6.80
CA VAL A 97 -11.49 -17.25 -7.81
C VAL A 97 -10.28 -18.18 -7.77
N VAL A 98 -10.53 -19.49 -7.68
CA VAL A 98 -9.50 -20.55 -7.69
C VAL A 98 -9.86 -21.64 -8.70
N SER A 99 -8.85 -22.39 -9.16
CA SER A 99 -9.03 -23.57 -10.01
C SER A 99 -8.90 -24.89 -9.24
N GLY A 100 -8.51 -24.84 -7.97
CA GLY A 100 -8.34 -25.99 -7.09
C GLY A 100 -9.47 -26.12 -6.07
N SER A 101 -9.20 -26.82 -4.96
CA SER A 101 -10.14 -26.93 -3.85
C SER A 101 -10.46 -25.57 -3.26
N VAL A 102 -11.74 -25.34 -2.98
CA VAL A 102 -12.20 -24.12 -2.33
C VAL A 102 -11.87 -24.13 -0.83
N THR A 103 -11.32 -23.04 -0.34
CA THR A 103 -10.98 -22.81 1.07
C THR A 103 -11.44 -21.41 1.53
N THR A 104 -11.13 -21.07 2.79
CA THR A 104 -11.23 -19.70 3.31
C THR A 104 -9.88 -19.31 3.90
N GLY A 105 -9.59 -18.01 3.98
CA GLY A 105 -8.36 -17.52 4.57
C GLY A 105 -8.35 -16.00 4.74
N GLY A 106 -7.18 -15.44 5.03
CA GLY A 106 -7.00 -14.02 5.36
C GLY A 106 -7.32 -13.69 6.82
N SER A 107 -6.93 -12.49 7.24
CA SER A 107 -7.03 -12.02 8.63
C SER A 107 -7.84 -10.73 8.76
N ALA A 108 -7.75 -9.82 7.79
CA ALA A 108 -8.43 -8.53 7.83
C ALA A 108 -9.82 -8.62 7.18
N ALA A 109 -10.87 -8.19 7.88
CA ALA A 109 -12.21 -8.12 7.28
C ALA A 109 -12.22 -7.15 6.07
N PHE A 110 -13.05 -7.40 5.05
CA PHE A 110 -13.05 -6.66 3.78
C PHE A 110 -13.23 -5.16 3.99
N SER A 111 -14.24 -4.76 4.77
CA SER A 111 -14.50 -3.36 5.09
C SER A 111 -13.32 -2.69 5.80
N THR A 112 -12.57 -3.44 6.62
CA THR A 112 -11.40 -2.92 7.33
C THR A 112 -10.21 -2.74 6.40
N ALA A 113 -9.91 -3.74 5.58
CA ALA A 113 -8.80 -3.71 4.63
C ALA A 113 -8.96 -2.60 3.57
N PHE A 114 -10.19 -2.34 3.13
CA PHE A 114 -10.51 -1.31 2.13
C PHE A 114 -11.04 0.01 2.70
N ALA A 115 -11.15 0.15 4.02
CA ALA A 115 -11.46 1.43 4.64
C ALA A 115 -10.37 2.47 4.30
N SER A 116 -10.82 3.69 4.00
CA SER A 116 -9.93 4.84 3.78
C SER A 116 -8.92 4.94 4.91
N TYR A 117 -7.65 5.10 4.55
CA TYR A 117 -6.54 5.02 5.47
C TYR A 117 -5.48 6.04 5.09
N THR A 118 -5.12 6.88 6.05
CA THR A 118 -3.97 7.76 5.95
C THR A 118 -2.82 7.08 6.70
N PRO A 119 -1.74 6.65 6.00
CA PRO A 119 -0.58 6.09 6.68
C PRO A 119 0.00 7.09 7.68
N ALA A 120 0.09 6.67 8.94
CA ALA A 120 0.76 7.43 9.98
C ALA A 120 2.18 6.87 10.15
N GLY A 121 3.16 7.76 10.12
CA GLY A 121 4.56 7.42 10.27
C GLY A 121 5.45 8.66 10.32
N SER A 122 6.73 8.44 10.51
CA SER A 122 7.76 9.46 10.48
C SER A 122 8.70 9.20 9.30
N VAL A 123 9.22 10.29 8.73
CA VAL A 123 10.35 10.23 7.81
C VAL A 123 11.58 10.62 8.61
N SER A 124 12.47 9.66 8.85
CA SER A 124 13.78 9.97 9.39
C SER A 124 14.71 10.30 8.23
N THR A 125 15.28 11.50 8.25
CA THR A 125 16.27 11.94 7.26
C THR A 125 17.60 12.09 7.98
N THR A 126 18.57 11.25 7.61
CA THR A 126 19.94 11.42 8.09
C THR A 126 20.70 12.24 7.04
N VAL A 127 21.32 13.33 7.49
CA VAL A 127 22.11 14.24 6.66
C VAL A 127 23.56 14.18 7.14
N GLY A 128 24.51 13.84 6.28
CA GLY A 128 25.93 13.83 6.65
C GLY A 128 26.90 13.92 5.47
N GLY A 129 28.15 14.37 5.72
CA GLY A 129 29.36 14.19 4.88
C GLY A 129 30.55 15.16 5.20
N THR A 130 31.36 15.65 4.23
CA THR A 130 32.41 16.74 4.28
C THR A 130 32.24 18.05 3.39
N ILE A 131 32.53 19.28 3.89
CA ILE A 131 32.64 20.55 3.09
C ILE A 131 34.14 20.74 2.83
N ASN A 132 34.53 21.26 1.66
CA ASN A 132 35.93 21.57 1.38
C ASN A 132 36.56 22.51 2.41
N SER A 133 37.85 22.29 2.70
CA SER A 133 38.62 23.16 3.59
C SER A 133 38.62 24.59 3.06
N HIS A 134 38.40 25.54 3.96
CA HIS A 134 38.51 26.96 3.67
C HIS A 134 39.78 27.50 4.31
N THR A 135 40.69 28.00 3.49
CA THR A 135 41.86 28.76 3.97
C THR A 135 41.51 30.23 3.88
N LEU A 136 41.55 30.94 5.01
CA LEU A 136 41.31 32.38 5.02
C LEU A 136 42.40 33.08 4.20
N THR A 137 41.98 33.91 3.27
CA THR A 137 42.84 34.70 2.40
C THR A 137 43.10 36.09 3.02
N VAL A 138 44.12 36.79 2.51
CA VAL A 138 44.42 38.18 2.92
C VAL A 138 43.26 39.14 2.61
N ASN A 139 42.34 38.77 1.70
CA ASN A 139 41.14 39.55 1.42
C ASN A 139 40.05 39.40 2.50
N GLU A 140 40.08 38.31 3.27
CA GLU A 140 39.10 38.00 4.31
C GLU A 140 39.61 38.36 5.71
N ILE A 141 40.93 38.25 5.91
CA ILE A 141 41.64 38.83 7.05
C ILE A 141 42.81 39.66 6.50
N PRO A 142 42.65 41.00 6.37
CA PRO A 142 43.72 41.88 5.97
C PRO A 142 45.00 41.66 6.77
N ALA A 143 46.14 41.72 6.07
CA ALA A 143 47.46 41.51 6.67
C ALA A 143 47.68 42.49 7.84
N HIS A 144 48.11 41.94 8.98
CA HIS A 144 48.45 42.71 10.16
C HIS A 144 49.59 42.02 10.90
N GLU A 145 50.38 42.80 11.63
CA GLU A 145 51.57 42.34 12.34
C GLU A 145 51.44 42.72 13.82
N HIS A 146 51.90 41.84 14.70
CA HIS A 146 52.04 42.09 16.13
C HIS A 146 53.48 42.48 16.47
N LEU A 147 53.64 43.32 17.48
CA LEU A 147 54.95 43.67 18.03
C LEU A 147 55.30 42.67 19.13
N LEU A 148 56.37 41.90 18.91
CA LEU A 148 56.89 40.90 19.83
C LEU A 148 58.17 41.42 20.49
N PHE A 149 58.30 41.19 21.79
CA PHE A 149 59.56 41.35 22.50
C PHE A 149 60.32 40.02 22.43
N ALA A 150 61.53 40.00 21.86
CA ALA A 150 62.37 38.80 21.86
C ALA A 150 63.03 38.63 23.25
N ASN A 151 63.06 37.41 23.77
CA ASN A 151 63.72 37.06 25.04
C ASN A 151 65.14 36.47 24.85
N VAL A 152 65.79 36.73 23.72
CA VAL A 152 67.11 36.16 23.41
C VAL A 152 68.19 37.22 23.63
N GLU A 153 69.08 36.97 24.59
CA GLU A 153 70.39 37.63 24.64
C GLU A 153 71.25 37.11 23.47
N VAL A 154 71.24 37.83 22.34
CA VAL A 154 72.18 37.58 21.25
C VAL A 154 73.37 38.53 21.38
N ASN A 155 74.53 37.93 21.66
CA ASN A 155 75.82 38.61 21.65
C ASN A 155 76.15 39.07 20.22
N ASN A 156 76.04 40.38 20.00
CA ASN A 156 76.55 41.20 18.90
C ASN A 156 75.62 41.51 17.70
N SER A 157 75.28 42.80 17.59
CA SER A 157 74.83 43.54 16.38
C SER A 157 73.46 43.19 15.74
N GLY A 158 72.43 42.95 16.55
CA GLY A 158 71.03 43.02 16.13
C GLY A 158 70.24 43.75 17.22
N GLY A 159 70.17 45.08 17.10
CA GLY A 159 69.89 46.01 18.20
C GLY A 159 68.75 45.59 19.12
N ASN A 160 69.09 45.40 20.40
CA ASN A 160 68.14 45.52 21.50
C ASN A 160 67.30 46.78 21.29
N ALA A 161 66.06 46.75 21.74
CA ALA A 161 65.24 47.94 21.77
C ALA A 161 65.95 49.00 22.64
N THR A 162 66.68 49.91 21.99
CA THR A 162 67.48 50.95 22.62
C THR A 162 66.67 52.25 22.62
N SER A 163 67.10 53.22 23.43
CA SER A 163 66.42 54.51 23.63
C SER A 163 66.15 55.35 22.37
N SER A 164 66.69 54.99 21.20
CA SER A 164 66.37 55.61 19.90
C SER A 164 65.22 54.92 19.15
N THR A 165 64.84 53.71 19.56
CA THR A 165 63.83 52.85 18.92
C THR A 165 62.62 52.57 19.81
N GLN A 166 62.71 52.90 21.10
CA GLN A 166 61.61 52.98 22.03
C GLN A 166 61.49 54.44 22.44
N VAL A 167 60.31 55.05 22.32
CA VAL A 167 60.11 56.40 22.85
C VAL A 167 60.19 56.29 24.37
N PRO A 168 61.27 56.76 25.02
CA PRO A 168 61.34 56.69 26.47
C PRO A 168 60.32 57.69 26.99
N ARG A 169 59.33 57.24 27.76
CA ARG A 169 58.67 58.20 28.65
C ARG A 169 59.71 58.65 29.65
N ALA A 170 59.88 59.95 29.74
CA ALA A 170 60.81 60.59 30.65
C ALA A 170 60.70 59.98 32.05
N ARG A 171 61.83 59.57 32.63
CA ARG A 171 61.97 59.36 34.07
C ARG A 171 61.41 60.59 34.78
N GLY A 172 60.40 60.44 35.62
CA GLY A 172 59.81 61.60 36.28
C GLY A 172 58.53 61.40 37.09
N VAL A 173 58.15 60.17 37.45
CA VAL A 173 57.08 59.97 38.44
C VAL A 173 57.71 59.51 39.76
N LEU A 174 57.36 60.18 40.85
CA LEU A 174 57.82 59.86 42.21
C LEU A 174 57.46 58.40 42.57
N GLY A 175 58.48 57.54 42.74
CA GLY A 175 58.31 56.15 43.18
C GLY A 175 59.05 55.08 42.37
N ASP A 176 59.61 55.42 41.19
CA ASP A 176 60.32 54.44 40.37
C ASP A 176 61.70 54.08 40.97
N SER A 177 61.99 52.77 41.06
CA SER A 177 63.31 52.27 41.47
C SER A 177 64.28 52.15 40.29
N SER A 178 65.59 52.04 40.55
CA SER A 178 66.61 51.91 39.51
C SER A 178 66.50 50.64 38.65
N GLN A 179 65.63 49.70 39.02
CA GLN A 179 65.39 48.43 38.34
C GLN A 179 64.08 48.41 37.55
N ASP A 180 63.27 49.46 37.62
CA ASP A 180 61.92 49.49 37.07
C ASP A 180 61.95 49.93 35.59
N HIS A 181 62.15 48.98 34.67
CA HIS A 181 62.18 49.23 33.23
C HIS A 181 60.77 49.15 32.64
N LYS A 182 60.05 50.28 32.63
CA LYS A 182 58.73 50.39 32.00
C LYS A 182 58.90 50.68 30.51
N TYR A 183 58.65 49.68 29.67
CA TYR A 183 58.58 49.84 28.23
C TYR A 183 57.19 50.35 27.82
N GLN A 184 57.13 51.48 27.12
CA GLN A 184 55.89 52.00 26.58
C GLN A 184 56.05 52.26 25.09
N MET A 185 55.16 51.69 24.28
CA MET A 185 55.13 51.95 22.85
C MET A 185 54.59 53.37 22.61
N GLY A 186 55.36 54.21 21.91
CA GLY A 186 54.87 55.48 21.39
C GLY A 186 54.03 55.27 20.13
N SER A 187 52.98 56.06 19.94
CA SER A 187 52.20 56.04 18.69
C SER A 187 53.08 56.41 17.49
N THR A 188 53.04 55.60 16.43
CA THR A 188 53.74 55.84 15.15
C THR A 188 52.78 55.61 14.00
N SER A 189 52.94 56.37 12.90
CA SER A 189 52.16 56.19 11.66
C SER A 189 52.74 55.15 10.71
N THR A 190 53.94 54.63 11.02
CA THR A 190 54.65 53.63 10.20
C THR A 190 54.95 52.37 11.01
N ALA A 191 54.83 51.20 10.39
CA ALA A 191 55.06 49.91 11.04
C ALA A 191 56.54 49.73 11.46
N ALA A 192 56.78 48.99 12.55
CA ALA A 192 58.14 48.73 13.06
C ALA A 192 59.03 47.98 12.05
N THR A 193 60.36 48.08 12.13
CA THR A 193 61.27 47.33 11.22
C THR A 193 61.84 46.07 11.89
N LEU A 194 61.74 45.96 13.21
CA LEU A 194 62.28 44.86 14.02
C LEU A 194 61.20 44.33 14.98
N GLY A 195 61.24 43.04 15.30
CA GLY A 195 60.36 42.41 16.30
C GLY A 195 58.92 42.19 15.86
N LYS A 196 58.65 42.08 14.56
CA LYS A 196 57.30 41.80 14.04
C LYS A 196 57.00 40.30 14.08
N SER A 197 55.75 39.96 14.39
CA SER A 197 55.20 38.66 13.97
C SER A 197 55.15 38.59 12.44
N SER A 198 54.96 37.41 11.88
CA SER A 198 54.53 37.28 10.48
C SER A 198 53.29 38.14 10.21
N SER A 199 53.21 38.77 9.03
CA SER A 199 52.09 39.61 8.59
C SER A 199 50.87 38.82 8.12
N VAL A 200 51.03 37.50 8.02
CA VAL A 200 49.99 36.53 7.65
C VAL A 200 50.16 35.27 8.49
N GLY A 201 49.05 34.59 8.78
CA GLY A 201 49.09 33.26 9.40
C GLY A 201 49.80 32.23 8.51
N GLY A 202 50.23 31.10 9.08
CA GLY A 202 51.01 30.06 8.37
C GLY A 202 50.26 29.27 7.29
N GLY A 203 49.09 29.74 6.85
CA GLY A 203 48.30 29.09 5.79
C GLY A 203 47.69 27.74 6.15
N ALA A 204 47.78 27.32 7.43
CA ALA A 204 47.19 26.07 7.88
C ALA A 204 45.66 26.19 7.89
N GLY A 205 45.03 25.66 6.84
CA GLY A 205 43.59 25.41 6.84
C GLY A 205 43.22 24.41 7.93
N HIS A 206 42.04 24.56 8.51
CA HIS A 206 41.43 23.51 9.32
C HIS A 206 40.05 23.20 8.74
N SER A 207 39.61 21.96 8.88
CA SER A 207 38.38 21.46 8.26
C SER A 207 37.32 21.16 9.31
N HIS A 208 36.08 21.56 9.02
CA HIS A 208 34.88 21.04 9.68
C HIS A 208 33.99 20.50 8.57
N GLY A 209 33.91 19.18 8.45
CA GLY A 209 33.35 18.53 7.26
C GLY A 209 31.83 18.30 7.30
N HIS A 210 31.07 18.75 6.26
CA HIS A 210 29.71 18.31 5.86
C HIS A 210 29.46 18.18 4.30
N SER A 211 29.12 17.01 3.72
CA SER A 211 29.03 16.61 2.26
C SER A 211 27.69 15.96 2.19
N LEU A 212 26.65 16.76 2.17
CA LEU A 212 25.34 16.30 2.55
C LEU A 212 24.84 15.25 1.55
N THR A 213 24.87 13.99 1.98
CA THR A 213 24.02 12.95 1.43
C THR A 213 22.83 12.82 2.37
N ALA A 214 21.63 13.01 1.84
CA ALA A 214 20.40 12.79 2.58
C ALA A 214 19.85 11.43 2.20
N THR A 215 19.77 10.53 3.18
CA THR A 215 19.01 9.28 3.03
C THR A 215 17.76 9.40 3.88
N SER A 216 16.60 9.24 3.25
CA SER A 216 15.30 9.29 3.92
C SER A 216 14.65 7.92 3.88
N ALA A 217 14.13 7.47 5.01
CA ALA A 217 13.30 6.28 5.10
C ALA A 217 11.99 6.62 5.81
N PHE A 218 10.87 6.18 5.24
CA PHE A 218 9.57 6.22 5.91
C PHE A 218 9.46 5.01 6.84
N THR A 219 9.15 5.26 8.11
CA THR A 219 8.77 4.24 9.07
C THR A 219 7.39 4.56 9.60
N GLY A 220 6.45 3.62 9.54
CA GLY A 220 5.08 3.88 9.93
C GLY A 220 4.24 2.63 10.10
N THR A 221 2.96 2.85 10.33
CA THR A 221 1.97 1.78 10.41
C THR A 221 1.63 1.27 9.00
N ALA A 222 1.63 -0.05 8.83
CA ALA A 222 1.21 -0.69 7.58
C ALA A 222 -0.29 -1.02 7.65
N LYS A 223 -0.98 -0.90 6.52
CA LYS A 223 -2.35 -1.40 6.37
C LYS A 223 -2.29 -2.91 6.11
N ASP A 224 -3.02 -3.71 6.90
CA ASP A 224 -3.19 -5.12 6.60
C ASP A 224 -4.13 -5.29 5.40
N LEU A 225 -3.58 -5.81 4.30
CA LEU A 225 -4.30 -6.11 3.06
C LEU A 225 -4.49 -7.62 2.85
N ALA A 226 -4.23 -8.45 3.87
CA ALA A 226 -4.58 -9.87 3.87
C ALA A 226 -6.09 -10.05 4.11
N VAL A 227 -6.89 -9.56 3.16
CA VAL A 227 -8.35 -9.55 3.18
C VAL A 227 -8.88 -10.97 3.40
N GLN A 228 -9.83 -11.13 4.31
CA GLN A 228 -10.54 -12.39 4.49
C GLN A 228 -11.31 -12.74 3.23
N TYR A 229 -11.25 -14.00 2.80
CA TYR A 229 -11.88 -14.44 1.57
C TYR A 229 -12.57 -15.80 1.68
N VAL A 230 -13.50 -16.03 0.75
CA VAL A 230 -14.06 -17.33 0.43
C VAL A 230 -13.70 -17.67 -1.02
N ASP A 231 -13.18 -18.86 -1.23
CA ASP A 231 -12.87 -19.32 -2.57
C ASP A 231 -14.12 -19.67 -3.36
N VAL A 232 -14.10 -19.36 -4.65
CA VAL A 232 -15.09 -19.76 -5.65
C VAL A 232 -14.39 -20.35 -6.86
N ILE A 233 -15.07 -21.22 -7.59
CA ILE A 233 -14.59 -21.75 -8.87
C ILE A 233 -15.40 -21.16 -10.03
N ILE A 234 -14.83 -21.17 -11.23
CA ILE A 234 -15.57 -20.94 -12.47
C ILE A 234 -15.97 -22.30 -13.01
N ALA A 235 -17.28 -22.51 -13.19
CA ALA A 235 -17.81 -23.68 -13.89
C ALA A 235 -18.23 -23.26 -15.30
N GLN A 236 -17.85 -24.06 -16.29
CA GLN A 236 -18.32 -23.93 -17.66
C GLN A 236 -19.18 -25.16 -17.98
N LYS A 237 -20.33 -24.93 -18.60
CA LYS A 237 -21.16 -26.02 -19.12
C LYS A 237 -20.44 -26.67 -20.30
N ASP A 238 -20.52 -28.00 -20.38
CA ASP A 238 -20.06 -28.79 -21.51
C ASP A 238 -20.85 -28.49 -22.81
#